data_AF-A0A5K1CCV1-F1
#
_entry.id   AF-A0A5K1CCV1-F1
#
_cell.length_a   1.000
_cell.length_b   1.000
_cell.length_c   1.000
_cell.angle_alpha   90.00
_cell.angle_beta   90.00
_cell.angle_gamma   90.00
#
_symmetry.space_group_name_H-M   'P 1'
#
loop_
_entity.id
_entity.type
_entity.pdbx_description
1 polymer ?
#
loop_
_entity_poly.entity_id
_entity_poly.type
_entity_poly.pdbx_seq_one_letter_code
_entity_poly.pdbx_strand_id
1 'polypeptide(L)' 'HHSNHFDNLSKLEFLNIGQNHVHRNIPSELGSLTQVTLFSVEMNNLTGTLLES' A
#
# COMPACT_ATOMS: atom_id res chain seq x y z
N HIS A 1 7.94 -18.52 8.20
CA HIS A 1 6.51 -18.22 7.96
C HIS A 1 6.25 -16.78 8.35
N HIS A 2 6.40 -15.83 7.43
CA HIS A 2 5.96 -14.45 7.66
C HIS A 2 4.50 -14.37 7.21
N SER A 3 3.58 -14.16 8.15
CA SER A 3 2.20 -13.80 7.82
C SER A 3 2.21 -12.40 7.22
N ASN A 4 1.59 -12.23 6.06
CA ASN A 4 1.43 -10.91 5.50
C ASN A 4 0.28 -10.21 6.24
N HIS A 5 0.54 -9.01 6.77
CA HIS A 5 -0.44 -8.24 7.54
C HIS A 5 -1.70 -7.91 6.72
N PHE A 6 -1.64 -8.02 5.40
CA PHE A 6 -2.70 -7.71 4.46
C PHE A 6 -3.46 -8.95 3.95
N ASP A 7 -3.16 -10.16 4.43
CA ASP A 7 -3.83 -11.40 3.97
C ASP A 7 -5.36 -11.36 4.12
N ASN A 8 -5.85 -10.70 5.17
CA ASN A 8 -7.29 -10.53 5.42
C ASN A 8 -7.97 -9.47 4.55
N LEU A 9 -7.20 -8.70 3.78
CA LEU A 9 -7.67 -7.65 2.88
C LEU A 9 -7.65 -8.09 1.41
N SER A 10 -7.63 -9.40 1.16
CA SER A 10 -7.61 -9.98 -0.20
C SER A 10 -8.75 -9.56 -1.13
N LYS A 11 -9.84 -8.97 -0.59
CA LYS A 11 -10.97 -8.44 -1.36
C LYS A 11 -11.00 -6.90 -1.44
N LEU A 12 -9.97 -6.22 -0.96
CA LEU A 12 -9.94 -4.76 -0.98
C LEU A 12 -9.82 -4.27 -2.43
N GLU A 13 -10.78 -3.46 -2.87
CA GLU A 13 -10.81 -2.90 -4.23
C GLU A 13 -10.33 -1.44 -4.28
N PHE A 14 -10.47 -0.71 -3.17
CA PHE A 14 -10.14 0.71 -3.07
C PHE A 14 -9.26 0.94 -1.84
N LEU A 15 -8.03 1.41 -2.07
CA LEU A 15 -7.12 1.83 -1.03
C LEU A 15 -6.78 3.31 -1.22
N ASN A 16 -7.36 4.16 -0.36
CA ASN A 16 -7.07 5.58 -0.35
C ASN A 16 -6.52 5.98 1.02
N ILE A 17 -5.24 6.37 1.03
CA ILE A 17 -4.56 6.96 2.18
C ILE A 17 -4.04 8.36 1.84
N GLY A 18 -4.59 9.00 0.81
CA GLY A 18 -4.24 10.34 0.40
C GLY A 18 -4.48 11.37 1.49
N GLN A 19 -3.80 12.51 1.38
CA GLN A 19 -3.92 13.65 2.31
C GLN A 19 -3.61 13.28 3.77
N ASN A 20 -2.63 12.41 3.97
CA ASN A 20 -2.13 12.03 5.29
C ASN A 20 -0.68 12.50 5.49
N HIS A 21 -0.13 12.21 6.66
CA HIS A 21 1.26 12.51 7.02
C HIS A 21 2.18 11.29 6.90
N VAL A 22 1.90 10.36 5.98
CA VAL A 22 2.74 9.17 5.79
C VAL A 22 4.10 9.63 5.24
N HIS A 23 5.17 9.28 5.96
CA HIS A 23 6.52 9.82 5.74
C HIS A 23 7.58 8.73 5.52
N ARG A 24 7.16 7.51 5.18
CA ARG A 24 8.02 6.33 4.96
C ARG A 24 7.65 5.65 3.64
N ASN A 25 8.45 4.65 3.25
CA ASN A 25 8.19 3.86 2.06
C ASN A 25 6.87 3.10 2.16
N ILE A 26 6.29 2.81 1.01
CA ILE A 26 5.14 1.92 0.90
C ILE A 26 5.61 0.48 1.15
N PRO A 27 4.97 -0.30 2.03
CA PRO A 27 5.35 -1.70 2.27
C PRO A 27 5.16 -2.53 0.99
N SER A 28 6.17 -3.33 0.62
CA SER A 28 6.10 -4.21 -0.56
C SER A 28 5.02 -5.29 -0.40
N GLU A 29 4.63 -5.60 0.84
CA GLU A 29 3.55 -6.50 1.18
C GLU A 29 2.18 -6.02 0.65
N LEU A 30 2.00 -4.73 0.34
CA LEU A 30 0.80 -4.24 -0.35
C LEU A 30 0.66 -4.85 -1.75
N GLY A 31 1.74 -5.38 -2.34
CA GLY A 31 1.68 -6.15 -3.59
C GLY A 31 0.80 -7.41 -3.51
N SER A 32 0.46 -7.87 -2.30
CA SER A 32 -0.52 -8.95 -2.09
C SER A 32 -1.98 -8.55 -2.32
N LEU A 33 -2.28 -7.25 -2.34
CA LEU A 33 -3.62 -6.72 -2.54
C LEU A 33 -3.99 -6.72 -4.03
N THR A 34 -4.09 -7.90 -4.62
CA THR A 34 -4.25 -8.10 -6.07
C THR A 34 -5.59 -7.60 -6.63
N GLN A 35 -6.58 -7.36 -5.77
CA GLN A 35 -7.92 -6.89 -6.16
C GLN A 35 -8.05 -5.35 -6.17
N VAL A 36 -7.02 -4.61 -5.73
CA VAL A 36 -7.09 -3.14 -5.69
C VAL A 36 -7.10 -2.57 -7.10
N THR A 37 -8.17 -1.83 -7.41
CA THR A 37 -8.37 -1.15 -8.70
C THR A 37 -8.14 0.36 -8.60
N LEU A 38 -8.23 0.92 -7.39
CA LEU A 38 -7.89 2.31 -7.09
C LEU A 38 -6.93 2.36 -5.92
N PHE A 39 -5.75 2.93 -6.17
CA PHE A 39 -4.72 3.16 -5.17
C PHE A 39 -4.36 4.64 -5.15
N SER A 40 -4.74 5.37 -4.09
CA SER A 40 -4.38 6.77 -3.90
C SER A 40 -3.53 6.96 -2.65
N VAL A 41 -2.39 7.61 -2.83
CA VAL A 41 -1.44 7.99 -1.79
C VAL A 41 -1.03 9.46 -1.91
N GLU A 42 -1.81 10.24 -2.66
CA GLU A 42 -1.51 11.64 -2.97
C GLU A 42 -1.37 12.50 -1.71
N MET A 43 -0.66 13.63 -1.82
CA MET A 43 -0.51 14.58 -0.71
C MET A 43 -0.01 13.93 0.59
N ASN A 44 0.92 12.99 0.48
CA ASN A 44 1.73 12.44 1.58
C ASN A 44 3.20 12.84 1.42
N ASN A 45 4.03 12.50 2.40
CA ASN A 45 5.47 12.76 2.39
C ASN A 45 6.27 11.47 2.12
N LEU A 46 5.78 10.63 1.19
CA LEU A 46 6.39 9.34 0.87
C LEU A 46 7.78 9.50 0.26
N THR A 47 8.69 8.62 0.66
CA THR A 47 10.06 8.55 0.16
C THR A 47 10.36 7.14 -0.37
N GLY A 48 11.48 6.95 -1.05
CA GLY A 48 11.91 5.63 -1.55
C GLY A 48 11.26 5.23 -2.88
N THR A 49 11.47 3.97 -3.28
CA THR A 49 10.88 3.39 -4.49
C THR A 49 9.54 2.74 -4.19
N LEU A 50 8.60 2.85 -5.13
CA LEU A 50 7.26 2.26 -5.00
C LEU A 50 7.30 0.73 -4.99
N LEU A 51 8.32 0.16 -5.62
CA LEU A 51 8.64 -1.26 -5.66
C LEU A 51 10.17 -1.37 -5.67
N GLU A 52 10.78 -2.09 -4.72
CA GLU A 52 12.11 -2.66 -4.98
C GLU A 52 11.93 -3.85 -5.93
N SER A 53 12.74 -3.87 -6.99
CA SER A 53 12.76 -4.90 -8.04
C SER A 53 13.21 -6.26 -7.53
#